data_AF-A0A365GVX4-F1
#
_entry.id   AF-A0A365GVX4-F1
#
_cell.length_a   1.000
_cell.length_b   1.000
_cell.length_c   1.000
_cell.angle_alpha   90.00
_cell.angle_beta   90.00
_cell.angle_gamma   90.00
#
_symmetry.space_group_name_H-M   'P 1'
#
loop_
_entity.id
_entity.type
_entity.pdbx_description
1 polymer ?
#
loop_
_entity_poly.entity_id
_entity_poly.type
_entity_poly.pdbx_seq_one_letter_code
_entity_poly.pdbx_strand_id
1 'polypeptide(L)'
;MIEKLRARAWDPGLRFDTADVPAAWVAERHGGDRVERPRGDIVGYCSGGMIRFKARAGEVAAYYAGAPRGPLFPPITLTEVEGAERRIGRRLPELLRRVYTEVADGGFGPDGGLASLTEGNRAPGHRSDWPSAVRAHERDRAAGLPASWLHLASGGCTMRWHVSLLAIDNPVLLHDADGWDPDQGQDPHDGLCHATASLRRWLWTWAGGGNVWDEALDRHLPGPW
;
A
#
# COMPACT_ATOMS: atom_id res chain seq x y z
N MET A 1 18.42 1.50 -2.09
CA MET A 1 16.97 1.20 -2.28
C MET A 1 16.41 0.55 -1.02
N ILE A 2 16.78 -0.70 -0.71
CA ILE A 2 16.24 -1.44 0.46
C ILE A 2 16.40 -0.66 1.77
N GLU A 3 17.57 -0.07 2.04
CA GLU A 3 17.76 0.75 3.25
C GLU A 3 16.79 1.93 3.36
N LYS A 4 16.43 2.55 2.23
CA LYS A 4 15.46 3.66 2.20
C LYS A 4 14.05 3.17 2.50
N LEU A 5 13.69 2.00 1.97
CA LEU A 5 12.42 1.33 2.26
C LEU A 5 12.36 0.93 3.74
N ARG A 6 13.43 0.33 4.27
CA ARG A 6 13.56 -0.05 5.69
C ARG A 6 13.40 1.16 6.59
N ALA A 7 14.15 2.24 6.34
CA ALA A 7 14.06 3.46 7.14
C ALA A 7 12.63 4.02 7.17
N ARG A 8 11.95 4.09 6.02
CA ARG A 8 10.57 4.60 5.95
C ARG A 8 9.56 3.63 6.59
N ALA A 9 9.67 2.33 6.36
CA ALA A 9 8.73 1.33 6.85
C ALA A 9 8.76 1.20 8.39
N TRP A 10 9.96 1.30 8.97
CA TRP A 10 10.17 1.16 10.41
C TRP A 10 9.95 2.46 11.19
N ASP A 11 9.84 3.61 10.51
CA ASP A 11 9.36 4.85 11.12
C ASP A 11 7.84 4.77 11.37
N PRO A 12 7.37 4.85 12.62
CA PRO A 12 5.95 4.69 12.94
C PRO A 12 5.01 5.72 12.28
N GLY A 13 5.51 6.94 12.03
CA GLY A 13 4.76 8.02 11.39
C GLY A 13 4.81 7.96 9.86
N LEU A 14 5.90 7.42 9.29
CA LEU A 14 6.11 7.35 7.83
C LEU A 14 5.83 5.98 7.20
N ARG A 15 5.48 4.97 8.01
CA ARG A 15 5.17 3.58 7.58
C ARG A 15 4.13 3.49 6.46
N PHE A 16 3.22 4.47 6.39
CA PHE A 16 2.21 4.62 5.34
C PHE A 16 2.25 6.05 4.77
N ASP A 17 1.38 6.36 3.82
CA ASP A 17 1.23 7.75 3.32
C ASP A 17 0.39 8.63 4.25
N THR A 18 -0.37 8.01 5.15
CA THR A 18 -1.17 8.68 6.16
C THR A 18 -1.01 8.04 7.53
N ALA A 19 -1.27 8.83 8.56
CA ALA A 19 -1.27 8.35 9.93
C ALA A 19 -2.39 9.02 10.73
N ASP A 20 -2.95 8.25 11.65
CA ASP A 20 -4.09 8.66 12.45
C ASP A 20 -3.59 9.16 13.81
N VAL A 21 -3.96 10.39 14.16
CA VAL A 21 -3.58 11.05 15.42
C VAL A 21 -4.85 11.38 16.22
N PRO A 22 -4.91 11.15 17.54
CA PRO A 22 -6.11 11.47 18.33
C PRO A 22 -6.44 12.96 18.28
N ALA A 23 -7.69 13.31 17.97
CA ALA A 23 -8.15 14.69 17.91
C ALA A 23 -7.97 15.42 19.26
N ALA A 24 -8.19 14.70 20.37
CA ALA A 24 -7.96 15.23 21.72
C ALA A 24 -6.50 15.64 21.95
N TRP A 25 -5.54 14.83 21.49
CA TRP A 25 -4.11 15.15 21.57
C TRP A 25 -3.76 16.37 20.71
N VAL A 26 -4.33 16.46 19.50
CA VAL A 26 -4.14 17.63 18.62
C VAL A 26 -4.70 18.90 19.27
N ALA A 27 -5.91 18.84 19.83
CA ALA A 27 -6.54 19.98 20.50
C ALA A 27 -5.74 20.44 21.73
N GLU A 28 -5.24 19.51 22.54
CA GLU A 28 -4.42 19.82 23.72
C GLU A 28 -3.11 20.52 23.33
N ARG A 29 -2.44 20.06 22.28
CA ARG A 29 -1.11 20.55 21.91
C ARG A 29 -1.12 21.74 20.95
N HIS A 30 -2.13 21.84 20.10
CA HIS A 30 -2.20 22.80 18.99
C HIS A 30 -3.46 23.68 19.02
N GLY A 31 -4.37 23.48 19.98
CA GLY A 31 -5.63 24.21 20.12
C GLY A 31 -6.78 23.63 19.30
N GLY A 32 -8.02 23.90 19.73
CA GLY A 32 -9.25 23.39 19.08
C GLY A 32 -9.39 23.83 17.62
N ASP A 33 -8.97 25.05 17.28
CA ASP A 33 -8.96 25.57 15.90
C ASP A 33 -8.20 24.66 14.93
N ARG A 34 -7.15 23.96 15.39
CA ARG A 34 -6.37 23.05 14.55
C ARG A 34 -7.16 21.80 14.17
N VAL A 35 -8.11 21.38 15.02
CA VAL A 35 -8.99 20.24 14.77
C VAL A 35 -10.14 20.63 13.85
N GLU A 36 -10.69 21.84 14.01
CA GLU A 36 -11.91 22.28 13.32
C GLU A 36 -11.67 22.84 11.92
N ARG A 37 -10.47 23.37 11.62
CA ARG A 37 -10.15 23.98 10.33
C ARG A 37 -9.27 23.05 9.48
N PRO A 38 -9.82 22.41 8.42
CA PRO A 38 -9.05 21.58 7.52
C PRO A 38 -7.93 22.39 6.86
N ARG A 39 -6.71 21.84 6.88
CA ARG A 39 -5.57 22.32 6.11
C ARG A 39 -5.15 21.23 5.13
N GLY A 40 -4.30 21.58 4.16
CA GLY A 40 -3.88 20.65 3.08
C GLY A 40 -3.10 19.41 3.54
N ASP A 41 -2.82 19.27 4.84
CA ASP A 41 -2.19 18.11 5.47
C ASP A 41 -3.18 17.17 6.18
N ILE A 42 -4.43 17.58 6.41
CA ILE A 42 -5.51 16.73 6.90
C ILE A 42 -6.15 16.04 5.70
N VAL A 43 -6.19 14.71 5.74
CA VAL A 43 -6.78 13.85 4.70
C VAL A 43 -8.22 13.50 5.04
N GLY A 44 -8.55 13.40 6.34
CA GLY A 44 -9.92 13.15 6.77
C GLY A 44 -10.05 12.94 8.28
N TYR A 45 -11.27 12.65 8.71
CA TYR A 45 -11.60 12.34 10.10
C TYR A 45 -12.11 10.91 10.18
N CYS A 46 -11.58 10.13 11.11
CA CYS A 46 -11.93 8.72 11.27
C CYS A 46 -12.93 8.53 12.41
N SER A 47 -13.71 7.45 12.33
CA SER A 47 -14.54 7.02 13.46
C SER A 47 -13.66 6.72 14.67
N GLY A 48 -14.07 7.19 15.85
CA GLY A 48 -13.31 7.04 17.09
C GLY A 48 -12.48 8.27 17.50
N GLY A 49 -12.71 9.44 16.88
CA GLY A 49 -12.08 10.69 17.32
C GLY A 49 -10.61 10.83 16.90
N MET A 50 -10.24 10.20 15.78
CA MET A 50 -8.90 10.30 15.19
C MET A 50 -8.96 11.20 13.95
N ILE A 51 -7.90 11.98 13.74
CA ILE A 51 -7.70 12.78 12.53
C ILE A 51 -6.63 12.09 11.69
N ARG A 52 -6.93 11.87 10.41
CA ARG A 52 -5.98 11.30 9.46
C ARG A 52 -5.18 12.42 8.81
N PHE A 53 -3.88 12.41 9.06
CA PHE A 53 -2.94 13.34 8.46
C PHE A 53 -2.12 12.67 7.37
N LYS A 54 -1.58 13.46 6.44
CA LYS A 54 -0.45 13.04 5.61
C LYS A 54 0.72 12.67 6.54
N ALA A 55 1.43 11.59 6.22
CA ALA A 55 2.50 11.05 7.06
C ALA A 55 3.60 12.07 7.44
N ARG A 56 3.84 13.08 6.59
CA ARG A 56 4.84 14.13 6.81
C ARG A 56 4.32 15.34 7.58
N ALA A 57 3.08 15.34 8.06
CA ALA A 57 2.57 16.41 8.91
C ALA A 57 3.35 16.47 10.23
N GLY A 58 3.56 17.68 10.76
CA GLY A 58 4.32 17.87 12.00
C GLY A 58 3.68 17.17 13.20
N GLU A 59 2.35 17.08 13.22
CA GLU A 59 1.55 16.38 14.23
C GLU A 59 1.85 14.89 14.27
N VAL A 60 2.04 14.26 13.10
CA VAL A 60 2.38 12.84 12.99
C VAL A 60 3.74 12.60 13.63
N ALA A 61 4.77 13.37 13.22
CA ALA A 61 6.09 13.23 13.79
C ALA A 61 6.10 13.46 15.31
N ALA A 62 5.38 14.49 15.78
CA ALA A 62 5.30 14.82 17.20
C ALA A 62 4.55 13.77 18.04
N TYR A 63 3.46 13.20 17.52
CA TYR A 63 2.69 12.16 18.22
C TYR A 63 3.46 10.84 18.28
N TYR A 64 3.96 10.37 17.13
CA TYR A 64 4.62 9.06 17.02
C TYR A 64 6.04 9.04 17.60
N ALA A 65 6.63 10.19 17.94
CA ALA A 65 7.86 10.26 18.73
C ALA A 65 7.69 9.68 20.15
N GLY A 66 6.48 9.77 20.73
CA GLY A 66 6.16 9.27 22.08
C GLY A 66 5.16 8.11 22.11
N ALA A 67 4.45 7.85 21.02
CA ALA A 67 3.44 6.79 20.91
C ALA A 67 3.80 5.82 19.78
N PRO A 68 4.64 4.79 20.03
CA PRO A 68 5.07 3.90 18.97
C PRO A 68 3.86 3.16 18.37
N ARG A 69 3.70 3.27 17.05
CA ARG A 69 2.85 2.35 16.28
C ARG A 69 3.42 0.96 16.53
N GLY A 70 2.59 -0.01 16.92
CA GLY A 70 3.07 -1.34 17.28
C GLY A 70 3.92 -1.99 16.16
N PRO A 71 4.63 -3.09 16.47
CA PRO A 71 5.73 -3.57 15.63
C PRO A 71 5.28 -3.82 14.20
N LEU A 72 6.15 -3.50 13.24
CA LEU A 72 5.95 -3.90 11.85
C LEU A 72 6.04 -5.43 11.76
N PHE A 73 5.42 -6.03 10.74
CA PHE A 73 5.54 -7.47 10.53
C PHE A 73 7.00 -7.84 10.27
N PRO A 74 7.53 -8.87 10.94
CA PRO A 74 8.92 -9.24 10.78
C PRO A 74 9.21 -9.65 9.32
N PRO A 75 10.43 -9.45 8.82
CA PRO A 75 10.83 -10.04 7.56
C PRO A 75 10.76 -11.56 7.61
N ILE A 76 10.44 -12.18 6.47
CA ILE A 76 10.31 -13.63 6.35
C ILE A 76 11.57 -14.26 5.76
N THR A 77 11.72 -15.56 5.98
CA THR A 77 12.81 -16.35 5.43
C THR A 77 12.66 -16.57 3.92
N LEU A 78 13.78 -16.88 3.26
CA LEU A 78 13.75 -17.26 1.84
C LEU A 78 12.90 -18.53 1.60
N THR A 79 12.88 -19.45 2.56
CA THR A 79 12.07 -20.67 2.49
C THR A 79 10.57 -20.37 2.52
N GLU A 80 10.14 -19.39 3.30
CA GLU A 80 8.74 -18.91 3.30
C GLU A 80 8.40 -18.22 1.97
N VAL A 81 9.31 -17.41 1.43
CA VAL A 81 9.15 -16.82 0.09
C VAL A 81 8.99 -17.91 -0.97
N GLU A 82 9.84 -18.92 -0.97
CA GLU A 82 9.74 -20.04 -1.91
C GLU A 82 8.44 -20.84 -1.72
N GLY A 83 7.94 -20.94 -0.49
CA GLY A 83 6.63 -21.51 -0.19
C GLY A 83 5.49 -20.74 -0.86
N ALA A 84 5.52 -19.42 -0.77
CA ALA A 84 4.55 -18.56 -1.45
C ALA A 84 4.69 -18.61 -2.97
N GLU A 85 5.92 -18.60 -3.52
CA GLU A 85 6.19 -18.75 -4.95
C GLU A 85 5.62 -20.06 -5.51
N ARG A 86 5.68 -21.16 -4.75
CA ARG A 86 5.06 -22.44 -5.12
C ARG A 86 3.54 -22.34 -5.22
N ARG A 87 2.88 -21.64 -4.28
CA ARG A 87 1.42 -21.43 -4.32
C ARG A 87 0.99 -20.50 -5.46
N ILE A 88 1.77 -19.44 -5.70
CA ILE A 88 1.57 -18.52 -6.82
C ILE A 88 1.84 -19.23 -8.17
N GLY A 89 2.73 -20.23 -8.18
CA GLY A 89 3.17 -20.95 -9.37
C GLY A 89 4.21 -20.18 -10.19
N ARG A 90 4.82 -19.13 -9.62
CA ARG A 90 5.84 -18.28 -10.26
C ARG A 90 6.82 -17.74 -9.22
N ARG A 91 8.04 -17.47 -9.67
CA ARG A 91 9.02 -16.74 -8.84
C ARG A 91 8.66 -15.27 -8.75
N LEU A 92 8.88 -14.69 -7.58
CA LEU A 92 8.78 -13.25 -7.38
C LEU A 92 9.99 -12.55 -8.02
N PRO A 93 9.82 -11.29 -8.46
CA PRO A 93 10.93 -10.42 -8.80
C PRO A 93 11.94 -10.36 -7.64
N GLU A 94 13.23 -10.37 -7.97
CA GLU A 94 14.30 -10.32 -6.96
C GLU A 94 14.12 -9.15 -5.98
N LEU A 95 13.66 -8.00 -6.49
CA LEU A 95 13.36 -6.85 -5.65
C LEU A 95 12.27 -7.15 -4.59
N LEU A 96 11.20 -7.87 -4.93
CA LEU A 96 10.17 -8.25 -3.94
C LEU A 96 10.68 -9.27 -2.94
N ARG A 97 11.46 -10.27 -3.38
CA ARG A 97 12.09 -11.24 -2.46
C ARG A 97 12.87 -10.50 -1.38
N ARG A 98 13.70 -9.53 -1.79
CA ARG A 98 14.46 -8.68 -0.87
C ARG A 98 13.60 -7.80 0.00
N VAL A 99 12.52 -7.23 -0.51
CA VAL A 99 11.58 -6.44 0.30
C VAL A 99 10.99 -7.29 1.43
N TYR A 100 10.48 -8.49 1.12
CA TYR A 100 9.87 -9.37 2.11
C TYR A 100 10.87 -9.98 3.10
N THR A 101 12.11 -10.22 2.68
CA THR A 101 13.15 -10.85 3.53
C THR A 101 14.05 -9.89 4.27
N GLU A 102 14.21 -8.66 3.76
CA GLU A 102 15.08 -7.65 4.38
C GLU A 102 14.26 -6.56 5.08
N VAL A 103 13.10 -6.15 4.57
CA VAL A 103 12.34 -5.00 5.12
C VAL A 103 11.27 -5.44 6.12
N ALA A 104 10.28 -6.20 5.64
CA ALA A 104 9.15 -6.70 6.43
C ALA A 104 8.18 -7.53 5.57
N ASP A 105 7.39 -8.40 6.19
CA ASP A 105 6.34 -9.16 5.52
C ASP A 105 5.04 -8.37 5.30
N GLY A 106 5.14 -7.26 4.55
CA GLY A 106 4.02 -6.33 4.34
C GLY A 106 3.75 -5.43 5.54
N GLY A 107 2.59 -4.78 5.58
CA GLY A 107 2.22 -3.88 6.69
C GLY A 107 2.84 -2.48 6.62
N PHE A 108 3.41 -2.12 5.47
CA PHE A 108 3.99 -0.80 5.18
C PHE A 108 3.86 -0.53 3.68
N GLY A 109 3.97 0.72 3.26
CA GLY A 109 3.88 1.08 1.84
C GLY A 109 2.81 2.12 1.56
N PRO A 110 2.48 2.37 0.28
CA PRO A 110 1.47 3.35 -0.06
C PRO A 110 0.08 2.91 0.40
N ASP A 111 -0.79 3.90 0.62
CA ASP A 111 -2.17 3.71 1.07
C ASP A 111 -2.29 2.80 2.32
N GLY A 112 -2.99 1.67 2.16
CA GLY A 112 -3.17 0.64 3.18
C GLY A 112 -1.97 -0.26 3.37
N GLY A 113 -0.87 -0.07 2.64
CA GLY A 113 0.37 -0.84 2.71
C GLY A 113 0.36 -2.15 1.91
N LEU A 114 1.56 -2.69 1.73
CA LEU A 114 1.81 -3.95 1.05
C LEU A 114 1.15 -5.11 1.77
N ALA A 115 0.48 -5.97 1.02
CA ALA A 115 0.01 -7.27 1.44
C ALA A 115 1.20 -8.13 1.93
N SER A 116 0.94 -8.91 2.96
CA SER A 116 1.86 -9.92 3.47
C SER A 116 1.95 -11.08 2.49
N LEU A 117 3.12 -11.69 2.40
CA LEU A 117 3.31 -12.92 1.65
C LEU A 117 2.86 -14.13 2.48
N THR A 118 2.97 -14.06 3.82
CA THR A 118 2.42 -15.07 4.74
C THR A 118 1.03 -14.68 5.26
N GLU A 119 0.38 -15.64 5.91
CA GLU A 119 -0.94 -15.47 6.53
C GLU A 119 -0.81 -15.26 8.04
N GLY A 120 -1.80 -14.63 8.67
CA GLY A 120 -1.86 -14.48 10.14
C GLY A 120 -1.16 -13.23 10.69
N ASN A 121 -0.47 -12.46 9.86
CA ASN A 121 -0.03 -11.12 10.26
C ASN A 121 -1.24 -10.25 10.59
N ARG A 122 -1.20 -9.53 11.71
CA ARG A 122 -2.31 -8.70 12.18
C ARG A 122 -1.79 -7.42 12.79
N ALA A 123 -2.29 -6.29 12.29
CA ALA A 123 -1.95 -4.99 12.86
C ALA A 123 -2.58 -4.84 14.26
N PRO A 124 -1.88 -4.24 15.23
CA PRO A 124 -2.43 -4.00 16.56
C PRO A 124 -3.77 -3.26 16.51
N GLY A 125 -4.77 -3.76 17.23
CA GLY A 125 -6.12 -3.18 17.26
C GLY A 125 -7.03 -3.59 16.09
N HIS A 126 -6.52 -4.30 15.08
CA HIS A 126 -7.35 -4.83 14.00
C HIS A 126 -7.99 -6.17 14.39
N ARG A 127 -9.26 -6.37 14.00
CA ARG A 127 -9.99 -7.65 14.22
C ARG A 127 -9.68 -8.70 13.17
N SER A 128 -9.28 -8.27 11.99
CA SER A 128 -8.99 -9.12 10.83
C SER A 128 -7.50 -9.14 10.56
N ASP A 129 -7.05 -10.24 9.97
CA ASP A 129 -5.67 -10.38 9.52
C ASP A 129 -5.39 -9.42 8.36
N TRP A 130 -4.11 -9.10 8.22
CA TRP A 130 -3.60 -8.31 7.12
C TRP A 130 -3.82 -9.03 5.78
N PRO A 131 -4.05 -8.30 4.68
CA PRO A 131 -4.21 -8.93 3.37
C PRO A 131 -3.02 -9.81 3.00
N SER A 132 -3.30 -11.04 2.58
CA SER A 132 -2.30 -11.97 2.05
C SER A 132 -2.26 -11.90 0.52
N ALA A 133 -1.09 -11.63 -0.05
CA ALA A 133 -0.86 -11.59 -1.49
C ALA A 133 -1.15 -12.95 -2.14
N VAL A 134 -0.82 -14.05 -1.45
CA VAL A 134 -1.06 -15.41 -1.95
C VAL A 134 -2.55 -15.73 -2.00
N ARG A 135 -3.30 -15.49 -0.92
CA ARG A 135 -4.75 -15.70 -0.92
C ARG A 135 -5.46 -14.79 -1.93
N ALA A 136 -5.04 -13.52 -2.00
CA ALA A 136 -5.57 -12.58 -2.98
C ALA A 136 -5.32 -13.08 -4.40
N HIS A 137 -4.13 -13.61 -4.69
CA HIS A 137 -3.80 -14.17 -5.99
C HIS A 137 -4.63 -15.42 -6.35
N GLU A 138 -4.81 -16.35 -5.40
CA GLU A 138 -5.67 -17.53 -5.60
C GLU A 138 -7.12 -17.13 -5.92
N ARG A 139 -7.67 -16.17 -5.16
CA ARG A 139 -9.01 -15.61 -5.40
C ARG A 139 -9.09 -14.90 -6.75
N ASP A 140 -8.13 -14.02 -7.04
CA ASP A 140 -8.12 -13.21 -8.26
C ASP A 140 -8.02 -14.12 -9.51
N ARG A 141 -7.22 -15.19 -9.45
CA ARG A 141 -7.17 -16.21 -10.50
C ARG A 141 -8.49 -16.94 -10.70
N ALA A 142 -9.18 -17.28 -9.60
CA ALA A 142 -10.51 -17.89 -9.69
C ALA A 142 -11.55 -16.93 -10.31
N ALA A 143 -11.36 -15.62 -10.15
CA ALA A 143 -12.16 -14.57 -10.77
C ALA A 143 -11.72 -14.20 -12.20
N GLY A 144 -10.77 -14.93 -12.79
CA GLY A 144 -10.33 -14.73 -14.17
C GLY A 144 -9.16 -13.76 -14.37
N LEU A 145 -8.62 -13.13 -13.32
CA LEU A 145 -7.47 -12.24 -13.47
C LEU A 145 -6.22 -13.02 -13.94
N PRO A 146 -5.33 -12.36 -14.72
CA PRO A 146 -4.12 -13.01 -15.21
C PRO A 146 -3.26 -13.60 -14.08
N ALA A 147 -2.84 -14.86 -14.23
CA ALA A 147 -1.95 -15.53 -13.28
C ALA A 147 -0.54 -14.90 -13.16
N SER A 148 -0.26 -13.87 -13.97
CA SER A 148 0.96 -13.06 -13.88
C SER A 148 0.78 -11.84 -12.98
N TRP A 149 -0.45 -11.51 -12.53
CA TRP A 149 -0.72 -10.36 -11.70
C TRP A 149 -0.78 -10.77 -10.23
N LEU A 150 0.12 -10.21 -9.43
CA LEU A 150 0.19 -10.46 -8.00
C LEU A 150 -0.25 -9.21 -7.25
N HIS A 151 -1.23 -9.35 -6.35
CA HIS A 151 -1.69 -8.26 -5.53
C HIS A 151 -0.57 -7.71 -4.64
N LEU A 152 -0.36 -6.40 -4.67
CA LEU A 152 0.60 -5.69 -3.83
C LEU A 152 -0.08 -4.90 -2.72
N ALA A 153 -1.05 -4.04 -3.03
CA ALA A 153 -1.67 -3.17 -2.04
C ALA A 153 -3.10 -2.80 -2.46
N SER A 154 -3.95 -2.44 -1.50
CA SER A 154 -5.23 -1.79 -1.81
C SER A 154 -4.97 -0.36 -2.25
N GLY A 155 -5.67 0.08 -3.29
CA GLY A 155 -5.72 1.48 -3.70
C GLY A 155 -6.93 2.25 -3.12
N GLY A 156 -7.67 1.64 -2.19
CA GLY A 156 -8.96 2.15 -1.73
C GLY A 156 -10.13 1.75 -2.65
N CYS A 157 -11.35 1.77 -2.10
CA CYS A 157 -12.56 1.30 -2.78
C CYS A 157 -12.34 -0.08 -3.43
N THR A 158 -12.54 -0.17 -4.75
CA THR A 158 -12.39 -1.36 -5.58
C THR A 158 -11.07 -1.39 -6.37
N MET A 159 -10.27 -0.31 -6.26
CA MET A 159 -8.96 -0.19 -6.86
C MET A 159 -7.90 -0.99 -6.10
N ARG A 160 -7.04 -1.67 -6.86
CA ARG A 160 -5.98 -2.52 -6.35
C ARG A 160 -4.71 -2.31 -7.14
N TRP A 161 -3.59 -2.30 -6.44
CA TRP A 161 -2.26 -2.34 -7.03
C TRP A 161 -1.82 -3.79 -7.17
N HIS A 162 -1.41 -4.18 -8.38
CA HIS A 162 -0.83 -5.47 -8.69
C HIS A 162 0.56 -5.29 -9.31
N VAL A 163 1.44 -6.26 -9.19
CA VAL A 163 2.69 -6.32 -9.96
C VAL A 163 2.56 -7.36 -11.07
N SER A 164 3.07 -7.03 -12.26
CA SER A 164 3.25 -8.02 -13.32
C SER A 164 4.52 -8.84 -13.07
N LEU A 165 4.35 -10.15 -12.88
CA LEU A 165 5.43 -11.13 -12.71
C LEU A 165 6.09 -11.56 -14.03
N LEU A 166 5.50 -11.18 -15.18
CA LEU A 166 5.98 -11.58 -16.51
C LEU A 166 6.62 -10.45 -17.31
N ALA A 167 6.10 -9.23 -17.16
CA ALA A 167 6.61 -8.11 -17.95
C ALA A 167 8.01 -7.68 -17.48
N ILE A 168 8.83 -7.23 -18.43
CA ILE A 168 10.13 -6.63 -18.17
C ILE A 168 9.97 -5.48 -17.17
N ASP A 169 10.90 -5.37 -16.22
CA ASP A 169 10.91 -4.40 -15.13
C ASP A 169 9.74 -4.48 -14.12
N ASN A 170 8.87 -5.49 -14.26
CA ASN A 170 7.77 -5.79 -13.35
C ASN A 170 6.91 -4.55 -13.05
N PRO A 171 6.22 -3.97 -14.05
CA PRO A 171 5.37 -2.81 -13.84
C PRO A 171 4.32 -3.07 -12.75
N VAL A 172 4.04 -2.02 -11.97
CA VAL A 172 2.91 -2.01 -11.02
C VAL A 172 1.69 -1.45 -11.73
N LEU A 173 0.62 -2.22 -11.69
CA LEU A 173 -0.64 -2.05 -12.39
C LEU A 173 -1.68 -1.56 -11.38
N LEU A 174 -2.38 -0.48 -11.71
CA LEU A 174 -3.59 -0.06 -11.02
C LEU A 174 -4.78 -0.66 -11.75
N HIS A 175 -5.53 -1.51 -11.06
CA HIS A 175 -6.70 -2.17 -11.60
C HIS A 175 -7.92 -1.86 -10.74
N ASP A 176 -9.00 -1.39 -11.38
CA ASP A 176 -10.30 -1.18 -10.76
C ASP A 176 -11.21 -2.39 -11.02
N ALA A 177 -11.70 -3.01 -9.94
CA ALA A 177 -12.61 -4.14 -10.05
C ALA A 177 -13.99 -3.77 -10.60
N ASP A 178 -14.42 -2.51 -10.45
CA ASP A 178 -15.68 -2.01 -11.03
C ASP A 178 -15.50 -1.51 -12.47
N GLY A 179 -14.25 -1.45 -12.95
CA GLY A 179 -13.91 -1.00 -14.30
C GLY A 179 -14.19 -2.03 -15.40
N TRP A 180 -14.64 -3.25 -15.04
CA TRP A 180 -14.96 -4.28 -16.02
C TRP A 180 -16.12 -5.18 -15.55
N ASP A 181 -16.89 -5.71 -16.50
CA ASP A 181 -18.03 -6.60 -16.29
C ASP A 181 -17.95 -7.85 -17.22
N PRO A 182 -17.67 -9.05 -16.67
CA PRO A 182 -17.62 -10.28 -17.47
C PRO A 182 -18.95 -10.62 -18.14
N ASP A 183 -20.09 -10.23 -17.55
CA ASP A 183 -21.42 -10.50 -18.11
C ASP A 183 -21.67 -9.65 -19.38
N GLN A 184 -20.90 -8.57 -19.55
CA GLN A 184 -20.87 -7.75 -20.76
C GLN A 184 -19.76 -8.16 -21.75
N GLY A 185 -19.09 -9.30 -21.50
CA GLY A 185 -18.02 -9.81 -22.35
C GLY A 185 -16.70 -9.04 -22.23
N GLN A 186 -16.53 -8.25 -21.17
CA GLN A 186 -15.29 -7.52 -20.89
C GLN A 186 -14.26 -8.44 -20.25
N ASP A 187 -12.99 -8.11 -20.43
CA ASP A 187 -11.84 -8.83 -19.88
C ASP A 187 -11.25 -8.05 -18.68
N PRO A 188 -10.61 -8.70 -17.70
CA PRO A 188 -9.93 -8.01 -16.60
C PRO A 188 -8.93 -6.92 -17.02
N HIS A 189 -8.41 -6.97 -18.25
CA HIS A 189 -7.58 -5.91 -18.81
C HIS A 189 -8.35 -4.60 -19.03
N ASP A 190 -9.67 -4.62 -19.20
CA ASP A 190 -10.52 -3.42 -19.33
C ASP A 190 -10.56 -2.62 -18.02
N GLY A 191 -10.40 -3.28 -16.87
CA GLY A 191 -10.28 -2.64 -15.55
C GLY A 191 -8.91 -2.00 -15.28
N LEU A 192 -7.95 -2.06 -16.21
CA LEU A 192 -6.61 -1.51 -16.02
C LEU A 192 -6.60 0.03 -16.19
N CYS A 193 -6.51 0.76 -15.08
CA CYS A 193 -6.48 2.23 -15.09
C CYS A 193 -5.09 2.79 -15.41
N HIS A 194 -4.03 2.16 -14.91
CA HIS A 194 -2.66 2.65 -15.05
C HIS A 194 -1.62 1.52 -14.95
N ALA A 195 -0.47 1.72 -15.59
CA ALA A 195 0.72 0.90 -15.41
C ALA A 195 1.94 1.79 -15.23
N THR A 196 2.61 1.66 -14.08
CA THR A 196 3.87 2.34 -13.81
C THR A 196 5.00 1.74 -14.64
N ALA A 197 6.08 2.50 -14.85
CA ALA A 197 7.21 2.02 -15.64
C ALA A 197 7.92 0.79 -15.02
N SER A 198 7.96 0.67 -13.68
CA SER A 198 8.59 -0.47 -12.99
C SER A 198 8.22 -0.54 -11.51
N LEU A 199 8.29 -1.74 -10.94
CA LEU A 199 8.22 -1.95 -9.49
C LEU A 199 9.26 -1.11 -8.73
N ARG A 200 10.47 -1.02 -9.27
CA ARG A 200 11.55 -0.24 -8.66
C ARG A 200 11.14 1.23 -8.53
N ARG A 201 10.58 1.83 -9.59
CA ARG A 201 10.14 3.22 -9.58
C ARG A 201 9.03 3.43 -8.56
N TRP A 202 8.00 2.58 -8.59
CA TRP A 202 6.86 2.66 -7.66
C TRP A 202 7.31 2.61 -6.19
N LEU A 203 8.16 1.63 -5.83
CA LEU A 203 8.73 1.53 -4.48
C LEU A 203 9.66 2.71 -4.14
N TRP A 204 10.43 3.23 -5.10
CA TRP A 204 11.29 4.40 -4.88
C TRP A 204 10.52 5.68 -4.62
N THR A 205 9.45 5.91 -5.39
CA THR A 205 8.55 7.06 -5.24
C THR A 205 8.01 7.07 -3.83
N TRP A 206 7.44 5.94 -3.38
CA TRP A 206 6.99 5.81 -2.01
C TRP A 206 8.16 5.98 -1.03
N ALA A 207 9.28 5.26 -1.14
CA ALA A 207 10.40 5.41 -0.22
C ALA A 207 10.93 6.86 -0.13
N GLY A 208 10.78 7.66 -1.20
CA GLY A 208 11.15 9.07 -1.28
C GLY A 208 10.19 10.04 -0.60
N GLY A 209 8.98 9.63 -0.25
CA GLY A 209 7.93 10.56 0.18
C GLY A 209 7.01 11.02 -0.93
N GLY A 210 7.21 10.56 -2.17
CA GLY A 210 6.32 10.85 -3.27
C GLY A 210 5.02 10.06 -3.14
N ASN A 211 3.98 10.56 -3.81
CA ASN A 211 2.70 9.90 -3.88
C ASN A 211 2.64 9.04 -5.15
N VAL A 212 2.42 7.74 -5.00
CA VAL A 212 2.36 6.80 -6.13
C VAL A 212 1.15 7.04 -7.04
N TRP A 213 0.15 7.78 -6.55
CA TRP A 213 -1.01 8.18 -7.33
C TRP A 213 -0.76 9.33 -8.30
N ASP A 214 0.27 10.16 -8.08
CA ASP A 214 0.51 11.33 -8.92
C ASP A 214 0.67 10.89 -10.40
N GLU A 215 1.45 9.84 -10.65
CA GLU A 215 1.64 9.28 -12.01
C GLU A 215 0.36 8.65 -12.59
N ALA A 216 -0.52 8.11 -11.74
CA ALA A 216 -1.78 7.52 -12.16
C ALA A 216 -2.85 8.57 -12.47
N LEU A 217 -2.86 9.67 -11.71
CA LEU A 217 -3.83 10.76 -11.82
C LEU A 217 -3.45 11.81 -12.87
N ASP A 218 -2.17 12.02 -13.15
CA ASP A 218 -1.68 12.97 -14.17
C ASP A 218 -2.21 12.70 -15.59
N ARG A 219 -2.78 11.51 -15.84
CA ARG A 219 -3.46 11.19 -17.11
C ARG A 219 -4.87 11.79 -17.27
N HIS A 220 -5.39 12.53 -16.28
CA HIS A 220 -6.71 13.18 -16.34
C HIS A 220 -6.68 14.67 -16.73
N LEU A 221 -5.57 15.22 -17.23
CA LEU A 221 -5.63 16.46 -17.99
C LEU A 221 -5.83 16.13 -19.48
N PRO A 222 -7.07 16.19 -20.03
CA PRO A 222 -7.19 16.41 -21.46
C PRO A 222 -6.45 17.71 -21.76
N GLY A 223 -5.52 17.66 -22.70
CA GLY A 223 -4.89 18.88 -23.24
C GLY A 223 -5.98 19.87 -23.68
N PRO A 224 -5.69 21.18 -23.67
CA PRO A 224 -6.67 22.18 -24.05
C PRO A 224 -7.12 21.92 -25.50
N TRP A 225 -8.42 21.71 -25.67
CA TRP A 225 -9.11 21.86 -26.95
C TRP A 225 -9.52 23.32 -27.11
#